data_AF-A0A0L8HHJ7-F1
#
_entry.id   AF-A0A0L8HHJ7-F1
#
_cell.length_a   1.000
_cell.length_b   1.000
_cell.length_c   1.000
_cell.angle_alpha   90.00
_cell.angle_beta   90.00
_cell.angle_gamma   90.00
#
_symmetry.space_group_name_H-M   'P 1'
#
loop_
_entity.id
_entity.type
_entity.pdbx_description
1 polymer ?
#
loop_
_entity_poly.entity_id
_entity_poly.type
_entity_poly.pdbx_seq_one_letter_code
_entity_poly.pdbx_strand_id
1 'polypeptide(L)'
;MCESFLQEYIPAARPNAGLYSLKDGIKYYEACLKWYFGYNITATEVYNLGISETNRIAKKMKEVMSQLNFHGDLKEFFNHLKDIPEFYNISESKIIDEYRDIIQKRVNPVLFDIFHRVPLETVR
;
A
#
# COMPACT_ATOMS: atom_id res chain seq x y z
N MET A 1 -16.56 25.38 10.62
CA MET A 1 -15.84 24.50 11.58
C MET A 1 -16.40 24.82 12.96
N CYS A 2 -16.83 23.84 13.76
CA CYS A 2 -17.48 24.10 15.05
C CYS A 2 -16.53 24.85 16.01
N GLU A 3 -17.00 25.92 16.67
CA GLU A 3 -16.20 26.74 17.59
C GLU A 3 -15.61 25.91 18.75
N SER A 4 -16.36 24.92 19.25
CA SER A 4 -15.92 24.00 20.32
C SER A 4 -14.67 23.19 19.94
N PHE A 5 -14.49 22.83 18.67
CA PHE A 5 -13.30 22.11 18.22
C PHE A 5 -12.03 22.95 18.38
N LEU A 6 -12.08 24.21 17.96
CA LEU A 6 -10.92 25.11 17.99
C LEU A 6 -10.60 25.60 19.40
N GLN A 7 -11.62 25.82 20.25
CA GLN A 7 -11.43 26.45 21.56
C GLN A 7 -11.25 25.45 22.71
N GLU A 8 -11.82 24.24 22.61
CA GLU A 8 -11.77 23.26 23.72
C GLU A 8 -10.93 22.03 23.33
N TYR A 9 -11.17 21.46 22.16
CA TYR A 9 -10.56 20.18 21.78
C TYR A 9 -9.08 20.31 21.41
N ILE A 10 -8.72 21.32 20.60
CA ILE A 10 -7.33 21.55 20.18
C ILE A 10 -6.42 21.92 21.37
N PRO A 11 -6.78 22.86 22.27
CA PRO A 11 -5.94 23.17 23.43
C PRO A 11 -5.79 22.01 24.43
N ALA A 12 -6.79 21.11 24.51
CA ALA A 12 -6.73 19.91 25.33
C ALA A 12 -5.98 18.74 24.66
N ALA A 13 -5.61 18.87 23.39
CA ALA A 13 -4.88 17.83 22.68
C ALA A 13 -3.45 17.67 23.23
N ARG A 14 -2.91 16.46 23.07
CA ARG A 14 -1.54 16.17 23.47
C ARG A 14 -0.55 16.94 22.59
N PRO A 15 0.56 17.46 23.16
CA PRO A 15 1.59 18.15 22.37
C PRO A 15 2.42 17.20 21.50
N ASN A 16 2.52 15.93 21.88
CA ASN A 16 3.34 14.93 21.21
C ASN A 16 2.48 13.99 20.37
N ALA A 17 2.89 13.78 19.11
CA ALA A 17 2.26 12.82 18.20
C ALA A 17 2.51 11.36 18.62
N GLY A 18 1.72 10.44 18.08
CA GLY A 18 1.87 9.00 18.30
C GLY A 18 1.22 8.48 19.58
N LEU A 19 1.03 7.17 19.67
CA LEU A 19 0.37 6.54 20.81
C LEU A 19 1.25 6.54 22.07
N TYR A 20 2.57 6.57 21.93
CA TYR A 20 3.50 6.55 23.06
C TYR A 20 3.31 7.71 24.05
N SER A 21 2.73 8.84 23.62
CA SER A 21 2.46 9.98 24.50
C SER A 21 1.15 9.86 25.29
N LEU A 22 0.40 8.76 25.14
CA LEU A 22 -0.69 8.38 26.05
C LEU A 22 -0.14 7.68 27.30
N LYS A 23 -0.93 7.73 28.38
CA LYS A 23 -0.73 6.83 29.52
C LYS A 23 -0.84 5.38 29.04
N ASP A 24 0.16 4.56 29.36
CA ASP A 24 0.31 3.17 28.89
C ASP A 24 0.32 3.01 27.35
N GLY A 25 0.65 4.08 26.61
CA GLY A 25 0.59 4.11 25.14
C GLY A 25 1.45 3.07 24.42
N ILE A 26 2.59 2.69 25.01
CA ILE A 26 3.47 1.64 24.48
C ILE A 26 2.77 0.28 24.57
N LYS A 27 2.22 -0.07 25.73
CA LYS A 27 1.47 -1.33 25.91
C LYS A 27 0.24 -1.39 25.00
N TYR A 28 -0.44 -0.25 24.84
CA TYR A 28 -1.56 -0.14 23.90
C TYR A 28 -1.11 -0.41 22.46
N TYR A 29 0.02 0.17 22.04
CA TYR A 29 0.57 -0.07 20.71
C TYR A 29 0.99 -1.53 20.50
N GLU A 30 1.62 -2.16 21.49
CA GLU A 30 1.96 -3.59 21.46
C GLU A 30 0.71 -4.49 21.34
N ALA A 31 -0.37 -4.15 22.05
CA ALA A 31 -1.64 -4.84 21.92
C ALA A 31 -2.26 -4.67 20.52
N CYS A 32 -2.15 -3.47 19.92
CA CYS A 32 -2.56 -3.24 18.54
C CYS A 32 -1.74 -4.08 17.55
N LEU A 33 -0.41 -4.14 17.72
CA LEU A 33 0.45 -4.97 16.87
C LEU A 33 -0.01 -6.43 16.91
N LYS A 34 -0.21 -6.99 18.11
CA LYS A 34 -0.70 -8.35 18.26
C LYS A 34 -2.07 -8.56 17.63
N TRP A 35 -2.98 -7.60 17.77
CA TRP A 35 -4.32 -7.64 17.18
C TRP A 35 -4.28 -7.67 15.65
N TYR A 36 -3.52 -6.78 15.02
CA TYR A 36 -3.47 -6.68 13.57
C TYR A 36 -2.63 -7.79 12.90
N PHE A 37 -1.54 -8.21 13.52
CA PHE A 37 -0.67 -9.26 12.96
C PHE A 37 -1.13 -10.68 13.32
N GLY A 38 -1.91 -10.85 14.39
CA GLY A 38 -2.37 -12.16 14.85
C GLY A 38 -1.29 -13.00 15.56
N TYR A 39 -0.06 -12.48 15.70
CA TYR A 39 1.03 -13.10 16.45
C TYR A 39 1.84 -12.03 17.20
N ASN A 40 2.71 -12.45 18.12
CA ASN A 40 3.53 -11.53 18.89
C ASN A 40 4.67 -10.99 18.02
N ILE A 41 4.71 -9.67 17.85
CA ILE A 41 5.78 -8.95 17.14
C ILE A 41 6.00 -7.59 17.80
N THR A 42 7.26 -7.13 17.85
CA THR A 42 7.63 -5.85 18.44
C THR A 42 7.61 -4.72 17.41
N ALA A 43 7.43 -3.49 17.88
CA ALA A 43 7.50 -2.29 17.03
C ALA A 43 8.85 -2.18 16.31
N THR A 44 9.94 -2.54 16.99
CA THR A 44 11.31 -2.50 16.44
C THR A 44 11.49 -3.52 15.32
N GLU A 45 10.96 -4.73 15.46
CA GLU A 45 11.00 -5.73 14.39
C GLU A 45 10.23 -5.26 13.15
N VAL A 46 9.02 -4.72 13.33
CA VAL A 46 8.23 -4.16 12.23
C VAL A 46 8.98 -3.02 11.54
N TYR A 47 9.58 -2.11 12.30
CA TYR A 47 10.35 -1.00 11.75
C TYR A 47 11.55 -1.47 10.92
N ASN A 48 12.36 -2.38 11.47
CA ASN A 48 13.54 -2.89 10.80
C ASN A 48 13.18 -3.67 9.52
N LEU A 49 12.12 -4.47 9.58
CA LEU A 49 11.58 -5.15 8.40
C LEU A 49 11.13 -4.13 7.34
N GLY A 50 10.40 -3.09 7.74
CA GLY A 50 9.95 -2.02 6.85
C GLY A 50 11.09 -1.32 6.12
N ILE A 51 12.18 -0.98 6.82
CA ILE A 51 13.37 -0.38 6.22
C ILE A 51 14.03 -1.35 5.23
N SER A 52 14.19 -2.62 5.61
CA SER A 52 14.78 -3.65 4.76
C SER A 52 13.98 -3.86 3.48
N GLU A 53 12.65 -3.99 3.59
CA GLU A 53 11.76 -4.19 2.44
C GLU A 53 11.66 -2.96 1.55
N THR A 54 11.67 -1.75 2.12
CA THR A 54 11.73 -0.50 1.35
C THR A 54 12.99 -0.47 0.48
N ASN A 55 14.15 -0.79 1.05
CA ASN A 55 15.40 -0.86 0.30
C ASN A 55 15.38 -1.96 -0.77
N ARG A 56 14.84 -3.14 -0.44
CA ARG A 56 14.72 -4.27 -1.36
C ARG A 56 13.82 -3.92 -2.56
N ILE A 57 12.68 -3.28 -2.33
CA ILE A 57 11.74 -2.85 -3.38
C ILE A 57 12.37 -1.73 -4.22
N ALA A 58 13.01 -0.74 -3.59
CA ALA A 58 13.68 0.35 -4.30
C ALA A 58 14.78 -0.17 -5.23
N LYS A 59 15.54 -1.20 -4.82
CA LYS A 59 16.53 -1.86 -5.68
C LYS A 59 15.87 -2.51 -6.90
N LYS A 60 14.79 -3.27 -6.70
CA LYS A 60 14.04 -3.89 -7.81
C LYS A 60 13.47 -2.85 -8.78
N MET A 61 12.99 -1.72 -8.28
CA MET A 61 12.51 -0.63 -9.13
C MET A 61 13.64 -0.05 -9.99
N LYS A 62 14.85 0.11 -9.43
CA LYS A 62 16.03 0.56 -10.20
C LYS A 62 16.45 -0.44 -11.27
N GLU A 63 16.33 -1.74 -11.01
CA GLU A 63 16.56 -2.78 -12.01
C GLU A 63 15.59 -2.63 -13.19
N VAL A 64 14.31 -2.39 -12.93
CA VAL A 64 13.30 -2.12 -13.97
C VAL A 64 13.59 -0.81 -14.71
N MET A 65 13.96 0.27 -14.02
CA MET A 65 14.37 1.54 -14.66
C MET A 65 15.52 1.31 -15.65
N SER A 66 16.52 0.50 -15.26
CA SER A 66 17.63 0.15 -16.14
C SER A 66 17.19 -0.65 -17.36
N GLN A 67 16.24 -1.57 -17.22
CA GLN A 67 15.68 -2.34 -18.36
C GLN A 67 14.94 -1.43 -19.35
N LEU A 68 14.33 -0.37 -18.85
CA LEU A 68 13.63 0.64 -19.65
C LEU A 68 14.56 1.76 -20.16
N ASN A 69 15.88 1.67 -19.90
CA ASN A 69 16.86 2.71 -20.19
C ASN A 69 16.49 4.09 -19.61
N PHE A 70 15.80 4.10 -18.47
CA PHE A 70 15.46 5.33 -17.77
C PHE A 70 16.63 5.76 -16.88
N HIS A 71 17.02 7.03 -16.99
CA HIS A 71 18.07 7.65 -16.18
C HIS A 71 17.47 8.69 -15.25
N GLY A 72 17.84 8.65 -13.97
CA GLY A 72 17.31 9.55 -12.94
C GLY A 72 17.04 8.82 -11.62
N ASP A 73 16.38 9.50 -10.70
CA ASP A 73 15.91 8.92 -9.45
C ASP A 73 14.49 8.31 -9.55
N LEU A 74 14.05 7.64 -8.48
CA LEU A 74 12.72 7.02 -8.45
C LEU A 74 11.58 8.03 -8.52
N LYS A 75 11.76 9.23 -7.98
CA LYS A 75 10.75 10.27 -7.99
C LYS A 75 10.57 10.81 -9.41
N GLU A 76 11.66 11.04 -10.12
CA GLU A 76 11.67 11.41 -11.53
C GLU A 76 11.02 10.32 -12.38
N PHE A 77 11.33 9.05 -12.13
CA PHE A 77 10.69 7.93 -12.80
C PHE A 77 9.16 7.92 -12.60
N PHE A 78 8.68 8.09 -11.36
CA PHE A 78 7.24 8.14 -11.10
C PHE A 78 6.56 9.36 -11.73
N ASN A 79 7.24 10.51 -11.78
CA ASN A 79 6.69 11.68 -12.48
C ASN A 79 6.61 11.43 -13.97
N HIS A 80 7.66 10.86 -14.58
CA HIS A 80 7.66 10.47 -15.98
C HIS A 80 6.50 9.52 -16.30
N LEU A 81 6.26 8.50 -15.48
CA LEU A 81 5.12 7.59 -15.66
C LEU A 81 3.77 8.30 -15.60
N LYS A 82 3.62 9.33 -14.75
CA LYS A 82 2.37 10.12 -14.68
C LYS A 82 2.12 10.97 -15.92
N ASP A 83 3.19 11.40 -16.59
CA ASP A 83 3.11 12.27 -17.76
C ASP A 83 2.85 11.52 -19.07
N ILE A 84 2.94 10.18 -19.06
CA ILE A 84 2.64 9.35 -20.23
C ILE A 84 1.12 9.38 -20.50
N PRO A 85 0.66 10.05 -21.59
CA PRO A 85 -0.77 10.26 -21.82
C PRO A 85 -1.53 8.94 -22.04
N GLU A 86 -0.85 7.93 -22.55
CA GLU A 86 -1.40 6.58 -22.81
C GLU A 86 -1.93 5.90 -21.54
N PHE A 87 -1.39 6.27 -20.36
CA PHE A 87 -1.84 5.71 -19.08
C PHE A 87 -3.06 6.42 -18.48
N TYR A 88 -3.41 7.60 -18.98
CA TYR A 88 -4.47 8.44 -18.38
C TYR A 88 -5.59 8.83 -19.35
N ASN A 89 -5.35 8.81 -20.66
CA ASN A 89 -6.34 9.17 -21.68
C ASN A 89 -7.10 7.94 -22.19
N ILE A 90 -7.73 7.20 -21.26
CA ILE A 90 -8.54 6.01 -21.58
C ILE A 90 -10.00 6.24 -21.16
N SER A 91 -10.94 5.79 -22.00
CA SER A 91 -12.37 5.89 -21.69
C SER A 91 -12.74 4.95 -20.54
N GLU A 92 -13.79 5.29 -19.79
CA GLU A 92 -14.33 4.44 -18.72
C GLU A 92 -14.61 3.01 -19.20
N SER A 93 -15.23 2.87 -20.37
CA SER A 93 -15.50 1.56 -20.98
C SER A 93 -14.23 0.75 -21.21
N LYS A 94 -13.17 1.41 -21.69
CA LYS A 94 -11.89 0.77 -21.99
C LYS A 94 -11.19 0.31 -20.70
N ILE A 95 -11.26 1.10 -19.62
CA ILE A 95 -10.75 0.68 -18.30
C ILE A 95 -11.42 -0.63 -17.87
N ILE A 96 -12.76 -0.67 -17.91
CA ILE A 96 -13.51 -1.85 -17.48
C ILE A 96 -13.15 -3.07 -18.35
N ASP A 97 -13.05 -2.88 -19.66
CA ASP A 97 -12.71 -3.96 -20.59
C ASP A 97 -11.25 -4.45 -20.39
N GLU A 98 -10.30 -3.56 -20.10
CA GLU A 98 -8.92 -3.95 -19.75
C GLU A 98 -8.86 -4.77 -18.47
N TYR A 99 -9.58 -4.39 -17.41
CA TYR A 99 -9.65 -5.19 -16.18
C TYR A 99 -10.29 -6.56 -16.44
N ARG A 100 -11.39 -6.63 -17.20
CA ARG A 100 -12.02 -7.90 -17.58
C ARG A 100 -11.04 -8.79 -18.34
N ASP A 101 -10.32 -8.22 -19.30
CA ASP A 101 -9.34 -8.95 -20.10
C ASP A 101 -8.17 -9.49 -19.26
N ILE A 102 -7.65 -8.69 -18.32
CA ILE A 102 -6.61 -9.15 -17.40
C ILE A 102 -7.11 -10.35 -16.59
N ILE A 103 -8.31 -10.25 -16.01
CA ILE A 103 -8.88 -11.31 -15.18
C ILE A 103 -9.12 -12.58 -16.03
N GLN A 104 -9.88 -12.45 -17.12
CA GLN A 104 -10.33 -13.57 -17.94
C GLN A 104 -9.19 -14.25 -18.71
N LYS A 105 -8.26 -13.46 -19.29
CA LYS A 105 -7.26 -13.97 -20.25
C LYS A 105 -5.88 -14.18 -19.63
N ARG A 106 -5.54 -13.52 -18.52
CA ARG A 106 -4.20 -13.63 -17.90
C ARG A 106 -4.23 -14.29 -16.53
N VAL A 107 -5.19 -13.95 -15.67
CA VAL A 107 -5.25 -14.47 -14.29
C VAL A 107 -5.96 -15.82 -14.23
N ASN A 108 -7.21 -15.90 -14.70
CA ASN A 108 -8.03 -17.12 -14.58
C ASN A 108 -7.38 -18.39 -15.14
N PRO A 109 -6.67 -18.36 -16.30
CA PRO A 109 -6.04 -19.55 -16.84
C PRO A 109 -4.94 -20.13 -15.94
N VAL A 110 -4.19 -19.29 -15.22
CA VAL A 110 -3.08 -19.74 -14.35
C VAL A 110 -3.53 -20.04 -12.92
N LEU A 111 -4.76 -19.66 -12.54
CA LEU A 111 -5.26 -19.89 -11.18
C LEU A 111 -5.33 -21.39 -10.84
N PHE A 112 -5.76 -22.22 -11.78
CA PHE A 112 -5.90 -23.66 -11.57
C PHE A 112 -4.55 -24.38 -11.44
N ASP A 113 -3.47 -23.80 -11.97
CA ASP A 113 -2.11 -24.35 -11.83
C ASP A 113 -1.51 -24.03 -10.45
N ILE A 114 -1.93 -22.91 -9.83
CA ILE A 114 -1.37 -22.40 -8.56
C ILE A 114 -2.23 -22.84 -7.37
N PHE A 115 -3.55 -22.83 -7.53
CA PHE A 115 -4.50 -23.08 -6.45
C PHE A 115 -5.24 -24.40 -6.65
N HIS A 116 -5.14 -25.27 -5.65
CA HIS A 116 -5.82 -26.57 -5.63
C HIS A 116 -7.36 -26.45 -5.64
N ARG A 117 -7.91 -25.31 -5.20
CA ARG A 117 -9.35 -25.03 -5.16
C ARG A 117 -9.59 -23.60 -5.58
N VAL A 118 -10.17 -23.43 -6.76
CA VAL A 118 -10.64 -22.15 -7.25
C VAL A 118 -12.17 -22.16 -7.17
N PRO A 119 -12.78 -21.26 -6.37
CA PRO A 119 -14.23 -21.09 -6.39
C PRO A 119 -14.66 -20.68 -7.80
N LEU A 120 -15.54 -21.48 -8.42
CA LEU A 120 -16.14 -21.09 -9.69
C LEU A 120 -17.12 -19.96 -9.41
N GLU A 121 -17.11 -18.92 -10.26
CA GLU A 121 -18.14 -17.89 -10.20
C GLU A 121 -19.50 -18.56 -10.35
N THR A 122 -20.30 -18.58 -9.29
CA THR A 122 -21.73 -18.85 -9.41
C THR A 122 -22.34 -17.72 -10.21
N VAL A 123 -22.64 -17.98 -11.48
CA VAL A 123 -23.46 -17.11 -12.31
C VAL A 123 -24.75 -16.83 -11.54
N ARG A 124 -24.95 -15.58 -11.13
CA ARG A 124 -26.22 -15.07 -10.60
C ARG A 124 -26.91 -14.26 -11.68
#